data_AF-A0A2D8QHD8-F1
#
_entry.id   AF-A0A2D8QHD8-F1
#
_cell.length_a   1.000
_cell.length_b   1.000
_cell.length_c   1.000
_cell.angle_alpha   90.00
_cell.angle_beta   90.00
_cell.angle_gamma   90.00
#
_symmetry.space_group_name_H-M   'P 1'
#
loop_
_entity.id
_entity.type
_entity.pdbx_description
1 polymer ?
#
loop_
_entity_poly.entity_id
_entity_poly.type
_entity_poly.pdbx_seq_one_letter_code
_entity_poly.pdbx_strand_id
1 'polypeptide(L)'
;VAEDMATAGYLQAIATEAGLATKLVAIGDIAFDESDRRFYDPDGTPIEALFSLYPVEWMLREDWGVPLIEAVEAGRLVLFEPLWKQLFSKGILAFMYELEPDHPGLLKAGFAPGLFAPGDRVVAKPLAGREGDGVEIVTLGPDGMPAADSVVRQASPGPRIAGDEGWVYQAFTPLAPAPGGHAVAGVWIIGDKAVAMGLREDAGEITGVGSRFVPHLFTPRNA
;
A
#
# COMPACT_ATOMS: atom_id res chain seq x y z
N VAL A 1 -15.68 6.35 1.30
CA VAL A 1 -16.53 6.71 2.47
C VAL A 1 -17.13 5.49 3.15
N ALA A 2 -18.04 4.71 2.54
CA ALA A 2 -18.66 3.58 3.24
C ALA A 2 -17.65 2.47 3.64
N GLU A 3 -16.72 2.14 2.75
CA GLU A 3 -15.64 1.16 3.00
C GLU A 3 -14.64 1.64 4.05
N ASP A 4 -14.16 2.88 3.92
CA ASP A 4 -13.21 3.48 4.87
C ASP A 4 -13.80 3.55 6.28
N MET A 5 -15.07 3.98 6.39
CA MET A 5 -15.76 4.04 7.68
C MET A 5 -15.96 2.65 8.30
N ALA A 6 -16.22 1.61 7.48
CA ALA A 6 -16.31 0.24 7.98
C ALA A 6 -14.96 -0.25 8.52
N THR A 7 -13.87 0.01 7.80
CA THR A 7 -12.51 -0.36 8.21
C THR A 7 -12.08 0.40 9.47
N ALA A 8 -12.27 1.73 9.50
CA ALA A 8 -11.95 2.55 10.65
C ALA A 8 -12.79 2.18 11.87
N GLY A 9 -14.09 1.92 11.68
CA GLY A 9 -15.00 1.47 12.74
C GLY A 9 -14.62 0.09 13.29
N TYR A 10 -14.19 -0.84 12.44
CA TYR A 10 -13.69 -2.14 12.89
C TYR A 10 -12.44 -2.00 13.77
N LEU A 11 -11.46 -1.19 13.34
CA LEU A 11 -10.25 -0.93 14.13
C LEU A 11 -10.55 -0.16 15.42
N GLN A 12 -11.49 0.80 15.39
CA GLN A 12 -11.97 1.49 16.58
C GLN A 12 -12.57 0.50 17.59
N ALA A 13 -13.42 -0.43 17.12
CA ALA A 13 -14.03 -1.43 17.98
C ALA A 13 -12.98 -2.32 18.65
N ILE A 14 -11.96 -2.78 17.90
CA ILE A 14 -10.83 -3.55 18.45
C ILE A 14 -10.07 -2.75 19.50
N ALA A 15 -9.71 -1.50 19.20
CA ALA A 15 -8.98 -0.64 20.13
C ALA A 15 -9.78 -0.38 21.42
N THR A 16 -11.10 -0.20 21.29
CA THR A 16 -12.01 -0.04 22.43
C THR A 16 -12.11 -1.32 23.27
N GLU A 17 -12.19 -2.49 22.63
CA GLU A 17 -12.18 -3.78 23.32
C GLU A 17 -10.86 -4.03 24.06
N ALA A 18 -9.75 -3.52 23.52
CA ALA A 18 -8.44 -3.51 24.18
C ALA A 18 -8.34 -2.49 25.34
N GLY A 19 -9.41 -1.74 25.64
CA GLY A 19 -9.49 -0.80 26.75
C GLY A 19 -8.99 0.61 26.43
N LEU A 20 -8.75 0.95 25.16
CA LEU A 20 -8.36 2.30 24.76
C LEU A 20 -9.59 3.21 24.63
N ALA A 21 -9.47 4.46 25.06
CA ALA A 21 -10.43 5.48 24.71
C ALA A 21 -10.26 5.83 23.23
N THR A 22 -11.32 5.76 22.44
CA THR A 22 -11.24 5.97 20.99
C THR A 22 -12.32 6.93 20.50
N LYS A 23 -12.02 7.62 19.41
CA LYS A 23 -12.97 8.49 18.71
C LYS A 23 -12.69 8.44 17.21
N LEU A 24 -13.74 8.30 16.40
CA LEU A 24 -13.65 8.51 14.96
C LEU A 24 -13.79 9.99 14.66
N VAL A 25 -12.81 10.54 13.96
CA VAL A 25 -12.73 11.96 13.63
C VAL A 25 -12.44 12.07 12.13
N ALA A 26 -13.16 12.95 11.43
CA ALA A 26 -12.82 13.25 10.05
C ALA A 26 -11.52 14.04 10.01
N ILE A 27 -10.64 13.72 9.07
CA ILE A 27 -9.28 14.27 9.05
C ILE A 27 -9.24 15.80 8.99
N GLY A 28 -10.20 16.42 8.29
CA GLY A 28 -10.33 17.87 8.16
C GLY A 28 -10.84 18.58 9.42
N ASP A 29 -11.33 17.84 10.41
CA ASP A 29 -11.80 18.40 11.68
C ASP A 29 -10.72 18.33 12.77
N ILE A 30 -9.55 17.75 12.49
CA ILE A 30 -8.41 17.75 13.41
C ILE A 30 -7.72 19.11 13.33
N ALA A 31 -7.53 19.75 14.49
CA ALA A 31 -6.81 21.00 14.60
C ALA A 31 -5.38 20.79 15.11
N PHE A 32 -4.45 21.63 14.70
CA PHE A 32 -3.12 21.74 15.30
C PHE A 32 -3.01 23.07 16.04
N ASP A 33 -2.54 23.03 17.28
CA ASP A 33 -2.29 24.23 18.09
C ASP A 33 -0.79 24.55 18.09
N GLU A 34 -0.42 25.70 17.53
CA GLU A 34 0.97 26.17 17.45
C GLU A 34 1.60 26.47 18.82
N SER A 35 0.78 26.77 19.84
CA SER A 35 1.28 27.20 21.15
C SER A 35 1.85 26.05 21.99
N ASP A 36 1.25 24.87 21.89
CA ASP A 36 1.69 23.66 22.60
C ASP A 36 2.15 22.53 21.68
N ARG A 37 2.01 22.74 20.37
CA ARG A 37 2.39 21.85 19.28
C ARG A 37 1.73 20.47 19.37
N ARG A 38 0.43 20.46 19.66
CA ARG A 38 -0.41 19.25 19.73
C ARG A 38 -1.53 19.27 18.71
N PHE A 39 -2.00 18.07 18.39
CA PHE A 39 -3.22 17.87 17.62
C PHE A 39 -4.41 17.70 18.54
N TYR A 40 -5.56 18.20 18.10
CA TYR A 40 -6.79 18.25 18.86
C TYR A 40 -7.96 17.72 18.05
N ASP A 41 -8.85 17.00 18.72
CA ASP A 41 -10.13 16.61 18.16
C ASP A 41 -11.14 17.78 18.20
N PRO A 42 -12.35 17.61 17.61
CA PRO A 42 -13.35 18.69 17.55
C PRO A 42 -13.90 19.13 18.91
N ASP A 43 -13.70 18.33 19.97
CA ASP A 43 -14.13 18.67 21.33
C ASP A 43 -13.01 19.37 22.13
N GLY A 44 -11.86 19.63 21.50
CA GLY A 44 -10.69 20.22 22.15
C GLY A 44 -9.91 19.23 23.01
N THR A 45 -10.06 17.92 22.78
CA THR A 45 -9.27 16.89 23.47
C THR A 45 -7.95 16.66 22.72
N PRO A 46 -6.79 16.70 23.40
CA PRO A 46 -5.52 16.36 22.77
C PRO A 46 -5.52 14.94 22.22
N ILE A 47 -5.03 14.77 20.99
CA ILE A 47 -4.86 13.48 20.34
C ILE A 47 -3.48 12.94 20.72
N GLU A 48 -3.45 11.91 21.58
CA GLU A 48 -2.20 11.27 22.03
C GLU A 48 -1.74 10.15 21.09
N ALA A 49 -2.69 9.50 20.41
CA ALA A 49 -2.44 8.45 19.43
C ALA A 49 -3.39 8.59 18.24
N LEU A 50 -2.85 8.44 17.02
CA LEU A 50 -3.60 8.60 15.77
C LEU A 50 -3.41 7.39 14.87
N PHE A 51 -4.51 6.76 14.49
CA PHE A 51 -4.60 5.90 13.31
C PHE A 51 -5.39 6.62 12.22
N SER A 52 -4.92 6.53 10.96
CA SER A 52 -5.62 7.16 9.83
C SER A 52 -5.64 6.29 8.58
N LEU A 53 -6.81 6.22 7.94
CA LEU A 53 -6.95 5.72 6.57
C LEU A 53 -6.64 6.80 5.52
N TYR A 54 -6.60 8.08 5.92
CA TYR A 54 -6.07 9.11 5.05
C TYR A 54 -4.56 8.88 4.90
N PRO A 55 -4.01 8.80 3.67
CA PRO A 55 -2.62 8.40 3.47
C PRO A 55 -1.64 9.37 4.15
N VAL A 56 -0.73 8.83 4.98
CA VAL A 56 0.30 9.63 5.66
C VAL A 56 1.18 10.35 4.64
N GLU A 57 1.44 9.75 3.48
CA GLU A 57 2.19 10.37 2.39
C GLU A 57 1.52 11.67 1.89
N TRP A 58 0.19 11.79 2.01
CA TRP A 58 -0.54 13.00 1.63
C TRP A 58 -0.44 14.04 2.74
N MET A 59 -0.62 13.61 3.99
CA MET A 59 -0.43 14.45 5.17
C MET A 59 0.93 15.14 5.17
N LEU A 60 1.98 14.39 4.84
CA LEU A 60 3.36 14.88 4.79
C LEU A 60 3.62 15.91 3.69
N ARG A 61 2.75 16.00 2.67
CA ARG A 61 2.84 16.97 1.57
C ARG A 61 1.96 18.19 1.77
N GLU A 62 1.10 18.16 2.77
CA GLU A 62 0.20 19.24 3.15
C GLU A 62 0.82 20.10 4.25
N ASP A 63 0.16 21.21 4.58
CA ASP A 63 0.66 22.20 5.55
C ASP A 63 0.88 21.61 6.96
N TRP A 64 0.22 20.51 7.30
CA TRP A 64 0.37 19.84 8.59
C TRP A 64 1.47 18.76 8.64
N GLY A 65 2.18 18.51 7.54
CA GLY A 65 3.23 17.49 7.48
C GLY A 65 4.40 17.73 8.44
N VAL A 66 4.89 18.98 8.50
CA VAL A 66 5.95 19.37 9.45
C VAL A 66 5.45 19.27 10.91
N PRO A 67 4.30 19.86 11.27
CA PRO A 67 3.66 19.64 12.57
C PRO A 67 3.53 18.16 12.98
N LEU A 68 3.13 17.29 12.04
CA LEU A 68 2.96 15.86 12.28
C LEU A 68 4.29 15.19 12.67
N ILE A 69 5.34 15.40 11.88
CA ILE A 69 6.68 14.86 12.15
C ILE A 69 7.15 15.32 13.52
N GLU A 70 7.06 16.62 13.78
CA GLU A 70 7.56 17.22 14.99
C GLU A 70 6.80 16.78 16.25
N ALA A 71 5.49 16.53 16.16
CA ALA A 71 4.70 15.98 17.25
C ALA A 71 5.10 14.53 17.56
N VAL A 72 5.36 13.73 16.53
CA VAL A 72 5.84 12.34 16.68
C VAL A 72 7.23 12.31 17.28
N GLU A 73 8.18 13.10 16.76
CA GLU A 73 9.56 13.16 17.27
C GLU A 73 9.63 13.62 18.72
N ALA A 74 8.78 14.56 19.12
CA ALA A 74 8.70 15.05 20.49
C ALA A 74 7.93 14.12 21.44
N GLY A 75 7.39 12.99 20.96
CA GLY A 75 6.57 12.08 21.75
C GLY A 75 5.23 12.65 22.19
N ARG A 76 4.74 13.71 21.51
CA ARG A 76 3.42 14.30 21.76
C ARG A 76 2.29 13.56 21.03
N LEU A 77 2.65 12.77 20.01
CA LEU A 77 1.71 11.97 19.23
C LEU A 77 2.33 10.61 18.89
N VAL A 78 1.60 9.53 19.14
CA VAL A 78 1.94 8.19 18.61
C VAL A 78 1.18 7.96 17.31
N LEU A 79 1.90 7.86 16.20
CA LEU A 79 1.30 7.61 14.89
C LEU A 79 1.26 6.11 14.57
N PHE A 80 0.08 5.64 14.18
CA PHE A 80 -0.18 4.32 13.64
C PHE A 80 -0.68 4.46 12.20
N GLU A 81 0.01 3.97 11.18
CA GLU A 81 1.31 3.31 11.17
C GLU A 81 2.48 4.31 11.38
N PRO A 82 3.61 3.92 12.01
CA PRO A 82 4.70 4.83 12.31
C PRO A 82 5.36 5.43 11.06
N LEU A 83 5.92 6.64 11.19
CA LEU A 83 6.51 7.39 10.06
C LEU A 83 7.58 6.62 9.28
N TRP A 84 8.34 5.72 9.91
CA TRP A 84 9.33 4.92 9.17
C TRP A 84 8.69 3.94 8.18
N LYS A 85 7.41 3.57 8.34
CA LYS A 85 6.70 2.73 7.36
C LYS A 85 6.53 3.42 6.01
N GLN A 86 6.70 4.74 5.95
CA GLN A 86 6.73 5.49 4.69
C GLN A 86 7.95 5.09 3.80
N LEU A 87 8.97 4.42 4.37
CA LEU A 87 10.08 3.84 3.61
C LEU A 87 9.66 2.61 2.79
N PHE A 88 8.55 1.93 3.15
CA PHE A 88 8.05 0.74 2.48
C PHE A 88 7.20 1.07 1.25
N SER A 89 7.60 2.08 0.48
CA SER A 89 7.09 2.30 -0.88
C SER A 89 7.46 1.12 -1.79
N LYS A 90 6.91 1.05 -3.01
CA LYS A 90 7.28 -0.01 -3.96
C LYS A 90 8.78 -0.01 -4.30
N GLY A 91 9.48 1.10 -4.08
CA GLY A 91 10.92 1.20 -4.29
C GLY A 91 11.72 0.24 -3.41
N ILE A 92 11.17 -0.18 -2.26
CA ILE A 92 11.85 -1.15 -1.39
C ILE A 92 12.08 -2.50 -2.08
N LEU A 93 11.27 -2.86 -3.08
CA LEU A 93 11.45 -4.10 -3.85
C LEU A 93 12.80 -4.14 -4.56
N ALA A 94 13.26 -3.00 -5.09
CA ALA A 94 14.57 -2.89 -5.73
C ALA A 94 15.70 -3.15 -4.73
N PHE A 95 15.63 -2.50 -3.56
CA PHE A 95 16.64 -2.67 -2.51
C PHE A 95 16.63 -4.07 -1.91
N MET A 96 15.45 -4.65 -1.67
CA MET A 96 15.33 -6.03 -1.19
C MET A 96 15.96 -7.03 -2.17
N TYR A 97 15.72 -6.85 -3.47
CA TYR A 97 16.32 -7.71 -4.49
C TYR A 97 17.83 -7.48 -4.63
N GLU A 98 18.32 -6.24 -4.51
CA GLU A 98 19.75 -5.95 -4.53
C GLU A 98 20.48 -6.61 -3.36
N LEU A 99 19.88 -6.61 -2.17
CA LEU A 99 20.45 -7.20 -0.97
C LEU A 99 20.38 -8.74 -0.97
N GLU A 100 19.29 -9.32 -1.47
CA GLU A 100 19.02 -10.77 -1.41
C GLU A 100 18.46 -11.31 -2.75
N PRO A 101 19.24 -11.29 -3.85
CA PRO A 101 18.74 -11.59 -5.20
C PRO A 101 18.28 -13.05 -5.38
N ASP A 102 18.80 -13.97 -4.57
CA ASP A 102 18.47 -15.40 -4.64
C ASP A 102 17.32 -15.79 -3.69
N HIS A 103 16.71 -14.83 -2.98
CA HIS A 103 15.63 -15.13 -2.04
C HIS A 103 14.38 -15.64 -2.78
N PRO A 104 13.80 -16.80 -2.40
CA PRO A 104 12.74 -17.45 -3.17
C PRO A 104 11.41 -16.67 -3.19
N GLY A 105 11.22 -15.74 -2.24
CA GLY A 105 10.06 -14.85 -2.20
C GLY A 105 10.24 -13.52 -2.94
N LEU A 106 11.40 -13.27 -3.57
CA LEU A 106 11.67 -12.02 -4.28
C LEU A 106 11.66 -12.23 -5.79
N LEU A 107 11.25 -11.18 -6.50
CA LEU A 107 11.35 -11.07 -7.93
C LEU A 107 12.40 -10.02 -8.26
N LYS A 108 13.14 -10.25 -9.35
CA LYS A 108 14.07 -9.26 -9.90
C LYS A 108 13.40 -7.91 -10.05
N ALA A 109 13.96 -6.90 -9.40
CA ALA A 109 13.40 -5.56 -9.39
C ALA A 109 14.50 -4.49 -9.42
N GLY A 110 14.18 -3.31 -9.93
CA GLY A 110 15.06 -2.15 -9.89
C GLY A 110 14.47 -0.91 -10.56
N PHE A 111 15.22 0.18 -10.57
CA PHE A 111 14.75 1.49 -11.04
C PHE A 111 15.01 1.77 -12.53
N ALA A 112 15.66 0.85 -13.24
CA ALA A 112 15.99 1.01 -14.65
C ALA A 112 15.41 -0.14 -15.49
N PRO A 113 14.76 0.16 -16.64
CA PRO A 113 14.23 -0.89 -17.52
C PRO A 113 15.34 -1.74 -18.14
N GLY A 114 16.55 -1.19 -18.32
CA GLY A 114 17.72 -1.90 -18.85
C GLY A 114 18.24 -3.05 -17.97
N LEU A 115 17.63 -3.29 -16.82
CA LEU A 115 17.87 -4.49 -16.01
C LEU A 115 17.32 -5.76 -16.68
N PHE A 116 16.38 -5.63 -17.61
CA PHE A 116 15.69 -6.75 -18.27
C PHE A 116 16.15 -6.89 -19.73
N ALA A 117 16.05 -8.11 -20.26
CA ALA A 117 16.45 -8.43 -21.61
C ALA A 117 15.28 -8.23 -22.61
N PRO A 118 15.58 -7.99 -23.90
CA PRO A 118 14.58 -8.09 -24.95
C PRO A 118 13.80 -9.41 -24.88
N GLY A 119 12.47 -9.34 -24.98
CA GLY A 119 11.55 -10.47 -24.83
C GLY A 119 11.06 -10.70 -23.41
N ASP A 120 11.68 -10.10 -22.38
CA ASP A 120 11.21 -10.22 -21.00
C ASP A 120 9.85 -9.53 -20.84
N ARG A 121 8.97 -10.15 -20.03
CA ARG A 121 7.78 -9.48 -19.50
C ARG A 121 8.14 -8.74 -18.22
N VAL A 122 7.83 -7.45 -18.16
CA VAL A 122 8.21 -6.55 -17.08
C VAL A 122 6.95 -5.84 -16.57
N VAL A 123 6.89 -5.66 -15.26
CA VAL A 123 5.85 -4.88 -14.58
C VAL A 123 6.44 -3.54 -14.14
N ALA A 124 5.96 -2.46 -14.74
CA ALA A 124 6.27 -1.10 -14.29
C ALA A 124 5.23 -0.68 -13.26
N LYS A 125 5.69 -0.26 -12.07
CA LYS A 125 4.81 0.19 -10.98
C LYS A 125 5.19 1.61 -10.56
N PRO A 126 4.23 2.56 -10.50
CA PRO A 126 4.50 3.89 -9.95
C PRO A 126 4.87 3.78 -8.48
N LEU A 127 5.86 4.54 -8.03
CA LEU A 127 6.34 4.45 -6.65
C LEU A 127 5.26 4.82 -5.62
N ALA A 128 4.43 5.83 -5.87
CA ALA A 128 3.33 6.23 -4.99
C ALA A 128 1.94 5.69 -5.40
N GLY A 129 1.86 4.87 -6.46
CA GLY A 129 0.56 4.31 -6.91
C GLY A 129 -0.10 3.41 -5.85
N ARG A 130 -1.42 3.22 -5.93
CA ARG A 130 -2.18 2.35 -5.00
C ARG A 130 -3.15 1.48 -5.78
N GLU A 131 -3.53 0.34 -5.22
CA GLU A 131 -4.68 -0.47 -5.72
C GLU A 131 -4.63 -0.78 -7.24
N GLY A 132 -3.44 -1.11 -7.75
CA GLY A 132 -3.23 -1.43 -9.17
C GLY A 132 -3.16 -0.21 -10.10
N ASP A 133 -3.37 1.00 -9.57
CA ASP A 133 -3.34 2.23 -10.37
C ASP A 133 -1.95 2.50 -10.97
N GLY A 134 -1.97 2.82 -12.26
CA GLY A 134 -0.79 3.10 -13.07
C GLY A 134 0.13 1.89 -13.30
N VAL A 135 -0.24 0.68 -12.87
CA VAL A 135 0.57 -0.51 -13.15
C VAL A 135 0.47 -0.87 -14.63
N GLU A 136 1.63 -1.12 -15.24
CA GLU A 136 1.73 -1.57 -16.63
C GLU A 136 2.48 -2.89 -16.68
N ILE A 137 1.95 -3.86 -17.45
CA ILE A 137 2.70 -5.05 -17.84
C ILE A 137 3.08 -4.86 -19.30
N VAL A 138 4.38 -4.99 -19.60
CA VAL A 138 4.93 -4.80 -20.94
C VAL A 138 5.81 -5.97 -21.33
N THR A 139 5.90 -6.25 -22.63
CA THR A 139 6.96 -7.11 -23.18
C THR A 139 8.01 -6.22 -23.81
N LEU A 140 9.29 -6.40 -23.48
CA LEU A 140 10.35 -5.59 -24.06
C LEU A 140 10.66 -6.04 -25.50
N GLY A 141 10.72 -5.08 -26.42
CA GLY A 141 11.15 -5.27 -27.79
C GLY A 141 12.67 -5.41 -27.94
N PRO A 142 13.16 -5.63 -29.17
CA PRO A 142 14.59 -5.76 -29.47
C PRO A 142 15.45 -4.55 -29.06
N ASP A 143 14.84 -3.36 -28.98
CA ASP A 143 15.45 -2.11 -28.56
C ASP A 143 15.41 -1.89 -27.04
N GLY A 144 14.87 -2.85 -26.28
CA GLY A 144 14.71 -2.75 -24.83
C GLY A 144 13.55 -1.84 -24.39
N MET A 145 12.74 -1.35 -25.33
CA MET A 145 11.56 -0.53 -25.07
C MET A 145 10.29 -1.39 -25.06
N PRO A 146 9.16 -0.95 -24.47
CA PRO A 146 7.91 -1.68 -24.57
C PRO A 146 7.51 -1.93 -26.03
N ALA A 147 7.30 -3.19 -26.40
CA ALA A 147 6.84 -3.56 -27.74
C ALA A 147 5.43 -3.00 -27.98
N ALA A 148 5.17 -2.55 -29.21
CA ALA A 148 3.84 -2.08 -29.62
C ALA A 148 2.78 -3.16 -29.31
N ASP A 149 1.60 -2.72 -28.83
CA ASP A 149 0.45 -3.56 -28.46
C ASP A 149 0.68 -4.56 -27.30
N SER A 150 1.83 -4.53 -26.62
CA SER A 150 2.12 -5.44 -25.49
C SER A 150 1.69 -4.93 -24.11
N VAL A 151 1.11 -3.73 -24.06
CA VAL A 151 0.87 -3.01 -22.80
C VAL A 151 -0.50 -3.37 -22.23
N VAL A 152 -0.50 -4.11 -21.13
CA VAL A 152 -1.69 -4.29 -20.28
C VAL A 152 -1.68 -3.22 -19.20
N ARG A 153 -2.77 -2.47 -19.07
CA ARG A 153 -2.92 -1.40 -18.07
C ARG A 153 -4.19 -1.60 -17.27
N GLN A 154 -4.11 -1.32 -15.98
CA GLN A 154 -5.29 -1.06 -15.17
C GLN A 154 -5.47 0.44 -15.05
N ALA A 155 -6.57 0.96 -15.60
CA ALA A 155 -6.97 2.34 -15.37
C ALA A 155 -7.84 2.39 -14.11
N SER A 156 -7.41 3.13 -13.08
CA SER A 156 -8.25 3.39 -11.91
C SER A 156 -8.85 4.80 -11.96
N PRO A 157 -10.11 4.97 -11.52
CA PRO A 157 -10.68 6.29 -11.24
C PRO A 157 -10.18 6.79 -9.88
N GLY A 158 -9.27 7.78 -9.88
CA GLY A 158 -8.72 8.41 -8.68
C GLY A 158 -7.71 9.50 -9.04
N PRO A 159 -7.33 10.41 -8.11
CA PRO A 159 -6.34 11.43 -8.40
C PRO A 159 -5.03 10.75 -8.75
N ARG A 160 -4.63 10.92 -10.02
CA ARG A 160 -3.28 10.63 -10.48
C ARG A 160 -2.37 11.47 -9.59
N ILE A 161 -1.57 10.85 -8.72
CA ILE A 161 -0.38 11.54 -8.22
C ILE A 161 0.58 11.55 -9.41
N ALA A 162 0.27 12.43 -10.35
CA ALA A 162 1.01 12.66 -11.56
C ALA A 162 2.29 13.37 -11.14
N GLY A 163 3.44 12.75 -11.36
CA GLY A 163 4.71 13.41 -11.12
C GLY A 163 5.89 12.61 -11.63
N ASP A 164 7.05 13.25 -11.62
CA ASP A 164 8.38 12.68 -11.87
C ASP A 164 8.82 11.70 -10.75
N GLU A 165 7.85 11.10 -10.05
CA GLU A 165 8.05 10.27 -8.86
C GLU A 165 8.77 8.97 -9.16
N GLY A 166 8.89 8.60 -10.43
CA GLY A 166 9.66 7.46 -10.89
C GLY A 166 8.91 6.13 -10.77
N TRP A 167 9.57 5.10 -11.26
CA TRP A 167 9.01 3.76 -11.41
C TRP A 167 9.95 2.74 -10.81
N VAL A 168 9.37 1.68 -10.26
CA VAL A 168 10.08 0.42 -10.05
C VAL A 168 9.64 -0.56 -11.13
N TYR A 169 10.62 -1.21 -11.75
CA TYR A 169 10.42 -2.27 -12.72
C TYR A 169 10.67 -3.60 -12.01
N GLN A 170 9.77 -4.55 -12.21
CA GLN A 170 9.86 -5.88 -11.60
C GLN A 170 9.62 -6.95 -12.66
N ALA A 171 10.31 -8.09 -12.56
CA ALA A 171 10.05 -9.26 -13.38
C ALA A 171 8.57 -9.65 -13.26
N PHE A 172 7.94 -9.92 -14.40
CA PHE A 172 6.58 -10.45 -14.40
C PHE A 172 6.55 -11.87 -13.84
N THR A 173 5.59 -12.13 -12.95
CA THR A 173 5.16 -13.47 -12.59
C THR A 173 3.66 -13.58 -12.82
N PRO A 174 3.17 -14.67 -13.45
CA PRO A 174 1.74 -14.87 -13.57
C PRO A 174 1.13 -15.05 -12.18
N LEU A 175 -0.05 -14.46 -12.00
CA LEU A 175 -0.90 -14.76 -10.85
C LEU A 175 -1.44 -16.19 -10.92
N ALA A 176 -1.85 -16.74 -9.78
CA ALA A 176 -2.38 -18.09 -9.74
C ALA A 176 -3.69 -18.17 -10.55
N PRO A 177 -3.89 -19.18 -11.42
CA PRO A 177 -5.15 -19.33 -12.13
C PRO A 177 -6.27 -19.66 -11.14
N ALA A 178 -7.42 -19.02 -11.31
CA ALA A 178 -8.58 -19.21 -10.45
C ALA A 178 -9.89 -19.14 -11.27
N PRO A 179 -11.03 -19.62 -10.75
CA PRO A 179 -12.30 -19.57 -11.47
C PRO A 179 -12.71 -18.16 -11.92
N GLY A 180 -12.38 -17.13 -11.14
CA GLY A 180 -12.58 -15.72 -11.49
C GLY A 180 -11.52 -15.10 -12.40
N GLY A 181 -10.52 -15.87 -12.83
CA GLY A 181 -9.40 -15.45 -13.67
C GLY A 181 -8.06 -15.68 -12.98
N HIS A 182 -7.65 -14.70 -12.18
CA HIS A 182 -6.35 -14.63 -11.53
C HIS A 182 -6.51 -14.38 -10.04
N ALA A 183 -5.81 -15.15 -9.21
CA ALA A 183 -5.84 -15.02 -7.76
C ALA A 183 -4.52 -14.47 -7.20
N VAL A 184 -4.64 -13.64 -6.17
CA VAL A 184 -3.55 -13.17 -5.32
C VAL A 184 -3.89 -13.42 -3.85
N ALA A 185 -2.88 -13.83 -3.08
CA ALA A 185 -2.99 -13.96 -1.63
C ALA A 185 -2.50 -12.67 -0.96
N GLY A 186 -3.33 -12.09 -0.10
CA GLY A 186 -2.92 -11.08 0.87
C GLY A 186 -2.62 -11.74 2.21
N VAL A 187 -1.47 -11.46 2.80
CA VAL A 187 -1.09 -11.98 4.13
C VAL A 187 -1.03 -10.80 5.10
N TRP A 188 -1.75 -10.92 6.20
CA TRP A 188 -1.81 -9.89 7.24
C TRP A 188 -0.74 -10.15 8.29
N ILE A 189 0.06 -9.12 8.55
CA ILE A 189 1.09 -9.12 9.58
C ILE A 189 0.62 -8.23 10.74
N ILE A 190 0.60 -8.76 11.96
CA ILE A 190 0.43 -7.98 13.19
C ILE A 190 1.73 -8.06 13.98
N GLY A 191 2.37 -6.91 14.21
CA GLY A 191 3.72 -6.85 14.74
C GLY A 191 4.70 -7.52 13.78
N ASP A 192 5.24 -8.66 14.18
CA ASP A 192 6.21 -9.47 13.45
C ASP A 192 5.65 -10.84 12.98
N LYS A 193 4.33 -11.08 13.11
CA LYS A 193 3.71 -12.38 12.83
C LYS A 193 2.67 -12.30 11.73
N ALA A 194 2.71 -13.27 10.82
CA ALA A 194 1.61 -13.54 9.90
C ALA A 194 0.45 -14.19 10.67
N VAL A 195 -0.71 -13.53 10.66
CA VAL A 195 -1.87 -13.93 11.48
C VAL A 195 -3.12 -14.28 10.67
N ALA A 196 -3.21 -13.79 9.43
CA ALA A 196 -4.36 -14.06 8.57
C ALA A 196 -3.97 -14.03 7.09
N MET A 197 -4.83 -14.62 6.27
CA MET A 197 -4.72 -14.60 4.82
C MET A 197 -6.07 -14.22 4.22
N GLY A 198 -6.05 -13.52 3.10
CA GLY A 198 -7.20 -13.27 2.24
C GLY A 198 -6.86 -13.65 0.81
N LEU A 199 -7.87 -14.03 0.03
CA LEU A 199 -7.72 -14.28 -1.40
C LEU A 199 -8.55 -13.25 -2.16
N ARG A 200 -7.94 -12.68 -3.20
CA ARG A 200 -8.62 -11.80 -4.14
C ARG A 200 -8.52 -12.37 -5.54
N GLU A 201 -9.62 -12.31 -6.29
CA GLU A 201 -9.68 -12.72 -7.69
C GLU A 201 -10.00 -11.54 -8.60
N ASP A 202 -9.33 -11.49 -9.75
CA ASP A 202 -9.60 -10.54 -10.84
C ASP A 202 -9.63 -11.26 -12.19
N ALA A 203 -10.44 -10.75 -13.12
CA ALA A 203 -10.46 -11.28 -14.49
C ALA A 203 -9.18 -10.91 -15.24
N GLY A 204 -8.57 -9.77 -14.93
CA GLY A 204 -7.31 -9.29 -15.52
C GLY A 204 -6.06 -9.76 -14.76
N GLU A 205 -4.90 -9.62 -15.40
CA GLU A 205 -3.59 -9.93 -14.80
C GLU A 205 -3.15 -8.91 -13.73
N ILE A 206 -3.83 -7.76 -13.64
CA ILE A 206 -3.57 -6.70 -12.66
C ILE A 206 -4.80 -6.59 -11.75
N THR A 207 -4.58 -6.77 -10.45
CA THR A 207 -5.62 -6.63 -9.42
C THR A 207 -5.75 -5.17 -9.00
N GLY A 208 -6.98 -4.69 -8.78
CA GLY A 208 -7.24 -3.35 -8.26
C GLY A 208 -8.51 -3.27 -7.43
N VAL A 209 -9.14 -2.10 -7.34
CA VAL A 209 -10.28 -1.86 -6.43
C VAL A 209 -11.46 -2.81 -6.69
N GLY A 210 -11.71 -3.14 -7.95
CA GLY A 210 -12.80 -4.03 -8.36
C GLY A 210 -12.55 -5.52 -8.11
N SER A 211 -11.35 -5.93 -7.71
CA SER A 211 -11.03 -7.35 -7.50
C SER A 211 -11.81 -7.90 -6.30
N ARG A 212 -12.40 -9.07 -6.49
CA ARG A 212 -13.36 -9.69 -5.57
C ARG A 212 -12.62 -10.38 -4.45
N PHE A 213 -13.02 -10.16 -3.20
CA PHE A 213 -12.59 -11.01 -2.10
C PHE A 213 -13.31 -12.36 -2.20
N VAL A 214 -12.57 -13.47 -2.20
CA VAL A 214 -13.16 -14.81 -2.32
C VAL A 214 -13.05 -15.59 -1.00
N PRO A 215 -14.15 -16.25 -0.57
CA PRO A 215 -14.11 -17.12 0.60
C PRO A 215 -13.11 -18.25 0.40
N HIS A 216 -12.38 -18.58 1.46
CA HIS A 216 -11.44 -19.68 1.48
C HIS A 216 -11.48 -20.38 2.84
N LEU A 217 -11.00 -21.62 2.87
CA LEU A 217 -10.91 -22.41 4.08
C LEU A 217 -9.64 -23.25 4.06
N PHE A 218 -9.08 -23.51 5.23
CA PHE A 218 -7.94 -24.42 5.39
C PHE A 218 -8.47 -25.81 5.73
N THR A 219 -8.14 -26.80 4.90
CA THR A 219 -8.39 -28.20 5.23
C THR A 219 -7.16 -28.80 5.92
N PRO A 220 -7.33 -29.55 7.02
CA PRO A 220 -6.23 -30.33 7.58
C PRO A 220 -5.70 -31.31 6.52
N ARG A 221 -4.37 -31.43 6.39
CA ARG A 221 -3.75 -32.35 5.41
C ARG A 221 -4.10 -33.83 5.59
N ASN A 222 -4.70 -34.21 6.73
CA ASN A 222 -4.97 -35.60 7.12
C ASN A 222 -6.45 -35.85 7.46
N ALA A 223 -7.39 -35.09 6.88
CA ALA A 223 -8.83 -35.37 6.98
C ALA A 223 -9.29 -36.30 5.86
#